data_AF-A0A7J6LXY2-F1
#
_entry.id   AF-A0A7J6LXY2-F1
#
_cell.length_a   1.000
_cell.length_b   1.000
_cell.length_c   1.000
_cell.angle_alpha   90.00
_cell.angle_beta   90.00
_cell.angle_gamma   90.00
#
_symmetry.space_group_name_H-M   'P 1'
#
loop_
_entity.id
_entity.type
_entity.pdbx_description
1 polymer ?
#
loop_
_entity_poly.entity_id
_entity_poly.type
_entity_poly.pdbx_seq_one_letter_code
_entity_poly.pdbx_strand_id
1 'polypeptide(L)'
;MFSRLCTLAIITAPCVSAWGVDGHSTVAEVGDNRLSVNARQAVNAIMGDGVRLGEFSSWPDFILHGTPEEKEDWGWSAGLHYADSQDCTFVYDRDCKDDWCVAGAIKNYTRRVADESLSRYERQVAMKFLVHFMGDIHQPLHAGSSSNLGGNLIKVTTDFANNKSTNLHSVWDFSLLDQWELERYAGQYVFQDDPADHPGEDDEIQRIDRTRFWTNIVDSIGVDLMVGGKYADKVDGWLKDCETRGIDECVNTMLEDDVNVACSMAYTNVDGTPVKSGDVLSFDYYTTRIETVREQLAKGGVRFAWLLNNIFEDGTTVIDDATTTPAPATTTAPTTTPSMSCEEADKVCAKSFDGSYCKYWLDQPVCSGSDEPCSCSAQSTAAADL
;
A
#
# COMPACT_ATOMS: atom_id res chain seq x y z
N MET A 1 7.55 44.78 -29.03
CA MET A 1 7.66 43.35 -28.67
C MET A 1 6.95 43.17 -27.33
N PHE A 2 5.72 42.66 -27.34
CA PHE A 2 5.02 42.30 -26.10
C PHE A 2 5.45 40.89 -25.72
N SER A 3 6.29 40.77 -24.69
CA SER A 3 6.63 39.48 -24.09
C SER A 3 5.41 38.99 -23.32
N ARG A 4 4.76 37.94 -23.82
CA ARG A 4 3.73 37.22 -23.06
C ARG A 4 4.45 36.34 -22.04
N LEU A 5 4.43 36.71 -20.76
CA LEU A 5 4.69 35.75 -19.70
C LEU A 5 3.55 34.74 -19.71
N CYS A 6 3.83 33.50 -20.14
CA CYS A 6 3.01 32.35 -19.77
C CYS A 6 3.27 32.10 -18.29
N THR A 7 2.35 32.52 -17.43
CA THR A 7 2.30 32.04 -16.06
C THR A 7 1.86 30.58 -16.11
N LEU A 8 2.82 29.66 -16.04
CA LEU A 8 2.56 28.25 -15.84
C LEU A 8 1.97 28.12 -14.43
N ALA A 9 0.67 27.91 -14.32
CA ALA A 9 0.06 27.55 -13.05
C ALA A 9 0.56 26.14 -12.70
N ILE A 10 1.47 26.06 -11.74
CA ILE A 10 1.84 24.79 -11.11
C ILE A 10 0.60 24.34 -10.35
N ILE A 11 -0.17 23.42 -10.94
CA ILE A 11 -1.18 22.67 -10.21
C ILE A 11 -0.39 21.75 -9.29
N THR A 12 -0.18 22.17 -8.04
CA THR A 12 0.27 21.26 -7.00
C THR A 12 -0.85 20.25 -6.83
N ALA A 13 -0.63 19.02 -7.30
CA ALA A 13 -1.52 17.91 -6.96
C ALA A 13 -1.61 17.86 -5.42
N PRO A 14 -2.81 17.82 -4.83
CA PRO A 14 -2.92 17.57 -3.40
C PRO A 14 -2.17 16.28 -3.08
N CYS A 15 -1.40 16.30 -2.00
CA CYS A 15 -0.81 15.10 -1.44
C CYS A 15 -1.94 14.25 -0.89
N VAL A 16 -2.04 13.01 -1.35
CA VAL A 16 -3.05 12.05 -0.91
C VAL A 16 -2.27 10.78 -0.59
N SER A 17 -2.20 10.42 0.69
CA SER A 17 -1.58 9.18 1.19
C SER A 17 -2.69 8.38 1.84
N ALA A 18 -2.81 7.10 1.51
CA ALA A 18 -4.12 6.50 1.27
C ALA A 18 -4.48 5.29 2.12
N TRP A 19 -4.95 5.57 3.33
CA TRP A 19 -4.43 4.98 4.55
C TRP A 19 -2.98 5.39 4.81
N GLY A 20 -2.68 5.59 6.08
CA GLY A 20 -1.29 5.60 6.52
C GLY A 20 -0.63 4.23 6.39
N VAL A 21 0.65 4.20 6.70
CA VAL A 21 1.51 3.01 6.60
C VAL A 21 0.89 1.77 7.26
N ASP A 22 0.30 1.93 8.44
CA ASP A 22 -0.27 0.80 9.17
C ASP A 22 -1.58 0.32 8.55
N GLY A 23 -2.39 1.22 7.98
CA GLY A 23 -3.64 0.83 7.32
C GLY A 23 -3.37 0.03 6.04
N HIS A 24 -2.43 0.50 5.21
CA HIS A 24 -1.96 -0.28 4.04
C HIS A 24 -1.38 -1.63 4.44
N SER A 25 -0.51 -1.63 5.45
CA SER A 25 0.11 -2.88 5.94
C SER A 25 -0.95 -3.83 6.47
N THR A 26 -2.00 -3.30 7.12
CA THR A 26 -3.13 -4.09 7.60
C THR A 26 -3.88 -4.75 6.45
N VAL A 27 -4.27 -3.99 5.42
CA VAL A 27 -4.97 -4.53 4.25
C VAL A 27 -4.14 -5.62 3.57
N ALA A 28 -2.85 -5.34 3.37
CA ALA A 28 -1.90 -6.26 2.77
C ALA A 28 -1.82 -7.58 3.55
N GLU A 29 -1.55 -7.53 4.87
CA GLU A 29 -1.33 -8.71 5.70
C GLU A 29 -2.64 -9.47 5.99
N VAL A 30 -3.78 -8.77 6.12
CA VAL A 30 -5.10 -9.42 6.23
C VAL A 30 -5.40 -10.22 4.96
N GLY A 31 -5.11 -9.66 3.78
CA GLY A 31 -5.32 -10.37 2.52
C GLY A 31 -4.32 -11.50 2.29
N ASP A 32 -3.04 -11.25 2.61
CA ASP A 32 -1.96 -12.22 2.50
C ASP A 32 -2.28 -13.50 3.32
N ASN A 33 -2.74 -13.34 4.57
CA ASN A 33 -3.16 -14.43 5.44
C ASN A 33 -4.38 -15.24 4.92
N ARG A 34 -5.01 -14.82 3.83
CA ARG A 34 -6.19 -15.44 3.21
C ARG A 34 -5.93 -15.95 1.79
N LEU A 35 -4.69 -15.93 1.34
CA LEU A 35 -4.33 -16.49 0.05
C LEU A 35 -4.50 -18.01 0.04
N SER A 36 -5.04 -18.51 -1.06
CA SER A 36 -4.98 -19.92 -1.45
C SER A 36 -3.53 -20.36 -1.63
N VAL A 37 -3.31 -21.68 -1.65
CA VAL A 37 -1.96 -22.24 -1.85
C VAL A 37 -1.34 -21.75 -3.17
N ASN A 38 -2.12 -21.66 -4.24
CA ASN A 38 -1.63 -21.25 -5.55
C ASN A 38 -1.32 -19.75 -5.59
N ALA A 39 -2.22 -18.91 -5.09
CA ALA A 39 -1.96 -17.48 -5.01
C ALA A 39 -0.75 -17.19 -4.13
N ARG A 40 -0.58 -17.93 -3.02
CA ARG A 40 0.61 -17.86 -2.17
C ARG A 40 1.89 -18.20 -2.95
N GLN A 41 1.88 -19.30 -3.70
CA GLN A 41 3.02 -19.70 -4.52
C GLN A 41 3.35 -18.67 -5.60
N ALA A 42 2.34 -18.11 -6.27
CA ALA A 42 2.52 -17.07 -7.27
C ALA A 42 3.08 -15.77 -6.66
N VAL A 43 2.54 -15.34 -5.52
CA VAL A 43 3.05 -14.19 -4.75
C VAL A 43 4.51 -14.43 -4.36
N ASN A 44 4.85 -15.60 -3.83
CA ASN A 44 6.24 -15.95 -3.51
C ASN A 44 7.16 -15.95 -4.74
N ALA A 45 6.71 -16.46 -5.88
CA ALA A 45 7.48 -16.45 -7.13
C ALA A 45 7.74 -15.02 -7.62
N ILE A 46 6.75 -14.13 -7.50
CA ILE A 46 6.87 -12.72 -7.91
C ILE A 46 7.73 -11.94 -6.89
N MET A 47 7.35 -11.95 -5.62
CA MET A 47 7.93 -11.07 -4.59
C MET A 47 9.19 -11.65 -3.97
N GLY A 48 9.30 -12.97 -3.87
CA GLY A 48 10.35 -13.69 -3.14
C GLY A 48 9.76 -14.46 -1.96
N ASP A 49 10.36 -15.61 -1.64
CA ASP A 49 9.92 -16.44 -0.52
C ASP A 49 10.05 -15.69 0.82
N GLY A 50 8.96 -15.67 1.60
CA GLY A 50 8.93 -15.04 2.92
C GLY A 50 8.82 -13.52 2.92
N VAL A 51 8.71 -12.89 1.74
CA VAL A 51 8.44 -11.46 1.62
C VAL A 51 7.04 -11.13 2.11
N ARG A 52 6.95 -10.15 3.02
CA ARG A 52 5.70 -9.67 3.58
C ARG A 52 5.18 -8.50 2.76
N LEU A 53 3.96 -8.63 2.22
CA LEU A 53 3.38 -7.57 1.40
C LEU A 53 3.13 -6.29 2.18
N GLY A 54 2.91 -6.36 3.50
CA GLY A 54 2.75 -5.18 4.34
C GLY A 54 3.94 -4.22 4.27
N GLU A 55 5.16 -4.75 4.22
CA GLU A 55 6.40 -3.96 4.19
C GLU A 55 6.56 -3.12 2.91
N PHE A 56 5.86 -3.50 1.83
CA PHE A 56 5.91 -2.80 0.54
C PHE A 56 4.61 -2.08 0.19
N SER A 57 3.58 -2.22 1.03
CA SER A 57 2.25 -1.72 0.75
C SER A 57 2.16 -0.19 0.69
N SER A 58 3.09 0.53 1.30
CA SER A 58 3.20 2.00 1.24
C SER A 58 4.24 2.51 0.24
N TRP A 59 4.90 1.62 -0.52
CA TRP A 59 5.91 2.03 -1.50
C TRP A 59 5.38 3.06 -2.53
N PRO A 60 4.14 2.94 -3.06
CA PRO A 60 3.58 3.96 -3.96
C PRO A 60 3.48 5.37 -3.38
N ASP A 61 3.15 5.52 -2.10
CA ASP A 61 3.15 6.83 -1.43
C ASP A 61 4.58 7.34 -1.23
N PHE A 62 5.51 6.45 -0.87
CA PHE A 62 6.91 6.83 -0.64
C PHE A 62 7.58 7.36 -1.92
N ILE A 63 7.38 6.72 -3.07
CA ILE A 63 7.94 7.21 -4.34
C ILE A 63 7.24 8.49 -4.81
N LEU A 64 5.94 8.63 -4.54
CA LEU A 64 5.18 9.84 -4.88
C LEU A 64 5.67 11.06 -4.09
N HIS A 65 6.06 10.84 -2.84
CA HIS A 65 6.54 11.89 -1.93
C HIS A 65 8.07 11.92 -1.75
N GLY A 66 8.79 11.03 -2.44
CA GLY A 66 10.23 10.83 -2.31
C GLY A 66 11.11 11.90 -2.92
N THR A 67 12.30 11.48 -3.34
CA THR A 67 13.31 12.33 -3.97
C THR A 67 12.79 12.99 -5.26
N PRO A 68 13.43 14.08 -5.74
CA PRO A 68 13.06 14.69 -7.02
C PRO A 68 13.11 13.70 -8.20
N GLU A 69 14.04 12.74 -8.19
CA GLU A 69 14.15 11.69 -9.20
C GLU A 69 12.95 10.74 -9.16
N GLU A 70 12.57 10.25 -7.97
CA GLU A 70 11.39 9.41 -7.82
C GLU A 70 10.10 10.13 -8.23
N LYS A 71 9.99 11.43 -7.93
CA LYS A 71 8.86 12.25 -8.39
C LYS A 71 8.83 12.45 -9.90
N GLU A 72 9.98 12.54 -10.55
CA GLU A 72 10.06 12.60 -12.01
C GLU A 72 9.60 11.27 -12.64
N ASP A 73 10.02 10.14 -12.06
CA ASP A 73 9.71 8.80 -12.56
C ASP A 73 8.29 8.32 -12.24
N TRP A 74 7.74 8.71 -11.08
CA TRP A 74 6.51 8.15 -10.52
C TRP A 74 5.42 9.19 -10.24
N GLY A 75 5.71 10.49 -10.33
CA GLY A 75 4.71 11.54 -10.04
C GLY A 75 3.45 11.47 -10.93
N TRP A 76 3.51 10.76 -12.05
CA TRP A 76 2.34 10.46 -12.87
C TRP A 76 1.30 9.60 -12.12
N SER A 77 1.70 8.72 -11.19
CA SER A 77 0.77 7.80 -10.53
C SER A 77 -0.16 8.48 -9.53
N ALA A 78 0.06 9.76 -9.18
CA ALA A 78 -0.71 10.48 -8.17
C ALA A 78 -2.25 10.37 -8.34
N GLY A 79 -2.73 10.47 -9.58
CA GLY A 79 -4.16 10.38 -9.88
C GLY A 79 -4.76 8.98 -9.78
N LEU A 80 -3.93 7.95 -9.55
CA LEU A 80 -4.35 6.56 -9.42
C LEU A 80 -4.72 6.19 -7.97
N HIS A 81 -4.45 7.05 -7.00
CA HIS A 81 -4.71 6.75 -5.60
C HIS A 81 -6.18 6.97 -5.21
N TYR A 82 -6.97 7.68 -6.02
CA TYR A 82 -8.34 8.07 -5.62
C TYR A 82 -9.31 8.01 -6.80
N ALA A 83 -10.59 8.19 -6.50
CA ALA A 83 -11.64 8.43 -7.46
C ALA A 83 -12.58 9.50 -6.91
N ASP A 84 -12.49 10.71 -7.46
CA ASP A 84 -13.31 11.84 -7.02
C ASP A 84 -14.79 11.61 -7.35
N SER A 85 -15.61 11.39 -6.33
CA SER A 85 -17.06 11.22 -6.49
C SER A 85 -17.81 12.55 -6.48
N GLN A 86 -19.04 12.53 -6.99
CA GLN A 86 -19.94 13.69 -6.99
C GLN A 86 -21.26 13.31 -6.32
N ASP A 87 -21.77 14.20 -5.46
CA ASP A 87 -23.05 14.07 -4.77
C ASP A 87 -23.23 12.73 -4.04
N CYS A 88 -22.18 12.24 -3.39
CA CYS A 88 -22.20 10.96 -2.67
C CYS A 88 -22.57 9.76 -3.55
N THR A 89 -22.22 9.80 -4.83
CA THR A 89 -22.38 8.68 -5.74
C THR A 89 -21.14 8.58 -6.62
N PHE A 90 -20.57 7.38 -6.73
CA PHE A 90 -19.53 7.10 -7.71
C PHE A 90 -20.15 6.62 -9.02
N VAL A 91 -19.65 7.10 -10.15
CA VAL A 91 -20.01 6.61 -11.48
C VAL A 91 -18.73 6.49 -12.31
N TYR A 92 -18.33 5.26 -12.64
CA TYR A 92 -17.04 4.98 -13.29
C TYR A 92 -16.77 5.83 -14.54
N ASP A 93 -17.69 5.86 -15.50
CA ASP A 93 -17.51 6.61 -16.76
C ASP A 93 -17.38 8.14 -16.55
N ARG A 94 -17.94 8.66 -15.44
CA ARG A 94 -17.92 10.08 -15.11
C ARG A 94 -16.67 10.45 -14.30
N ASP A 95 -16.33 9.62 -13.32
CA ASP A 95 -15.37 9.93 -12.26
C ASP A 95 -14.01 9.27 -12.47
N CYS A 96 -13.93 8.17 -13.24
CA CYS A 96 -12.71 7.45 -13.59
C CYS A 96 -12.36 7.66 -15.07
N LYS A 97 -12.18 8.91 -15.46
CA LYS A 97 -11.94 9.27 -16.86
C LYS A 97 -10.68 8.59 -17.39
N ASP A 98 -10.79 7.96 -18.56
CA ASP A 98 -9.69 7.28 -19.25
C ASP A 98 -9.00 6.19 -18.39
N ASP A 99 -9.76 5.57 -17.48
CA ASP A 99 -9.28 4.61 -16.46
C ASP A 99 -8.23 5.21 -15.49
N TRP A 100 -8.13 6.54 -15.41
CA TRP A 100 -7.15 7.24 -14.57
C TRP A 100 -7.73 7.56 -13.18
N CYS A 101 -7.97 6.50 -12.42
CA CYS A 101 -8.38 6.53 -11.03
C CYS A 101 -8.02 5.21 -10.34
N VAL A 102 -8.24 5.09 -9.03
CA VAL A 102 -7.95 3.87 -8.26
C VAL A 102 -8.64 2.60 -8.79
N ALA A 103 -9.91 2.69 -9.22
CA ALA A 103 -10.62 1.54 -9.78
C ALA A 103 -10.00 1.08 -11.12
N GLY A 104 -9.63 2.03 -11.99
CA GLY A 104 -8.93 1.73 -13.24
C GLY A 104 -7.52 1.18 -13.01
N ALA A 105 -6.82 1.72 -12.01
CA ALA A 105 -5.50 1.25 -11.59
C ALA A 105 -5.54 -0.20 -11.10
N ILE A 106 -6.49 -0.55 -10.22
CA ILE A 106 -6.67 -1.93 -9.75
C ILE A 106 -6.89 -2.87 -10.93
N LYS A 107 -7.76 -2.52 -11.88
CA LYS A 107 -7.99 -3.33 -13.10
C LYS A 107 -6.71 -3.53 -13.91
N ASN A 108 -5.91 -2.48 -14.09
CA ASN A 108 -4.66 -2.53 -14.83
C ASN A 108 -3.61 -3.40 -14.11
N TYR A 109 -3.32 -3.11 -12.85
CA TYR A 109 -2.28 -3.80 -12.10
C TYR A 109 -2.64 -5.24 -11.76
N THR A 110 -3.94 -5.57 -11.65
CA THR A 110 -4.41 -6.96 -11.60
C THR A 110 -3.96 -7.75 -12.84
N ARG A 111 -4.15 -7.18 -14.04
CA ARG A 111 -3.72 -7.82 -15.29
C ARG A 111 -2.20 -7.95 -15.37
N ARG A 112 -1.46 -6.91 -14.96
CA ARG A 112 0.01 -6.90 -14.98
C ARG A 112 0.61 -7.92 -14.00
N VAL A 113 0.04 -8.09 -12.81
CA VAL A 113 0.51 -9.10 -11.84
C VAL A 113 0.38 -10.52 -12.41
N ALA A 114 -0.68 -10.78 -13.17
CA ALA A 114 -0.93 -12.08 -13.79
C ALA A 114 -0.17 -12.32 -15.12
N ASP A 115 0.37 -11.26 -15.74
CA ASP A 115 1.01 -11.36 -17.07
C ASP A 115 2.42 -11.97 -16.98
N GLU A 116 2.55 -13.24 -17.34
CA GLU A 116 3.83 -13.96 -17.36
C GLU A 116 4.80 -13.51 -18.46
N SER A 117 4.36 -12.67 -19.41
CA SER A 117 5.25 -12.06 -20.40
C SER A 117 6.04 -10.88 -19.85
N LEU A 118 5.58 -10.29 -18.74
CA LEU A 118 6.30 -9.25 -18.02
C LEU A 118 7.46 -9.84 -17.23
N SER A 119 8.52 -9.05 -17.07
CA SER A 119 9.62 -9.42 -16.19
C SER A 119 9.13 -9.55 -14.74
N ARG A 120 9.85 -10.36 -13.94
CA ARG A 120 9.58 -10.46 -12.49
C ARG A 120 9.53 -9.08 -11.83
N TYR A 121 10.45 -8.18 -12.20
CA TYR A 121 10.48 -6.80 -11.69
C TYR A 121 9.20 -6.03 -12.01
N GLU A 122 8.73 -6.06 -13.26
CA GLU A 122 7.48 -5.38 -13.63
C GLU A 122 6.26 -5.94 -12.90
N ARG A 123 6.24 -7.25 -12.64
CA ARG A 123 5.19 -7.91 -11.84
C ARG A 123 5.29 -7.55 -10.35
N GLN A 124 6.50 -7.37 -9.82
CA GLN A 124 6.71 -6.87 -8.45
C GLN A 124 6.22 -5.44 -8.30
N VAL A 125 6.58 -4.55 -9.23
CA VAL A 125 6.05 -3.17 -9.27
C VAL A 125 4.53 -3.21 -9.34
N ALA A 126 3.96 -4.06 -10.19
CA ALA A 126 2.52 -4.21 -10.30
C ALA A 126 1.87 -4.72 -9.00
N MET A 127 2.51 -5.66 -8.29
CA MET A 127 2.02 -6.16 -7.00
C MET A 127 2.04 -5.07 -5.93
N LYS A 128 3.11 -4.26 -5.86
CA LYS A 128 3.23 -3.14 -4.90
C LYS A 128 2.13 -2.10 -5.11
N PHE A 129 1.86 -1.72 -6.37
CA PHE A 129 0.74 -0.84 -6.69
C PHE A 129 -0.61 -1.48 -6.39
N LEU A 130 -0.80 -2.74 -6.78
CA LEU A 130 -2.07 -3.43 -6.58
C LEU A 130 -2.45 -3.53 -5.09
N VAL A 131 -1.53 -3.95 -4.23
CA VAL A 131 -1.81 -4.07 -2.79
C VAL A 131 -2.06 -2.70 -2.15
N HIS A 132 -1.34 -1.67 -2.60
CA HIS A 132 -1.55 -0.29 -2.15
C HIS A 132 -2.97 0.18 -2.49
N PHE A 133 -3.34 0.15 -3.78
CA PHE A 133 -4.65 0.63 -4.25
C PHE A 133 -5.84 -0.15 -3.69
N MET A 134 -5.65 -1.41 -3.31
CA MET A 134 -6.66 -2.16 -2.56
C MET A 134 -6.89 -1.61 -1.15
N GLY A 135 -5.88 -0.96 -0.56
CA GLY A 135 -6.01 -0.09 0.60
C GLY A 135 -6.79 1.18 0.28
N ASP A 136 -6.30 1.97 -0.68
CA ASP A 136 -6.88 3.28 -1.05
C ASP A 136 -8.37 3.19 -1.35
N ILE A 137 -8.78 2.20 -2.17
CA ILE A 137 -10.18 2.05 -2.60
C ILE A 137 -11.13 1.72 -1.44
N HIS A 138 -10.58 1.37 -0.27
CA HIS A 138 -11.33 1.14 0.97
C HIS A 138 -11.16 2.27 2.00
N GLN A 139 -10.39 3.32 1.71
CA GLN A 139 -10.36 4.53 2.50
C GLN A 139 -11.49 5.48 2.02
N PRO A 140 -12.54 5.73 2.81
CA PRO A 140 -13.73 6.46 2.35
C PRO A 140 -13.47 7.80 1.67
N LEU A 141 -12.49 8.56 2.16
CA LEU A 141 -12.13 9.88 1.64
C LEU A 141 -11.29 9.83 0.35
N HIS A 142 -10.78 8.66 -0.07
CA HIS A 142 -10.23 8.43 -1.42
C HIS A 142 -11.31 8.31 -2.49
N ALA A 143 -12.54 8.03 -2.08
CA ALA A 143 -13.72 8.15 -2.93
C ALA A 143 -14.44 9.51 -2.69
N GLY A 144 -13.80 10.44 -2.00
CA GLY A 144 -14.41 11.66 -1.49
C GLY A 144 -14.75 12.70 -2.57
N SER A 145 -15.25 13.85 -2.12
CA SER A 145 -15.65 14.94 -3.01
C SER A 145 -14.45 15.70 -3.57
N SER A 146 -14.39 15.85 -4.90
CA SER A 146 -13.41 16.71 -5.58
C SER A 146 -13.36 18.16 -5.06
N SER A 147 -14.51 18.72 -4.65
CA SER A 147 -14.57 20.13 -4.19
C SER A 147 -13.75 20.42 -2.92
N ASN A 148 -13.43 19.38 -2.14
CA ASN A 148 -12.62 19.48 -0.94
C ASN A 148 -11.37 18.58 -0.99
N LEU A 149 -11.06 18.03 -2.17
CA LEU A 149 -9.93 17.12 -2.43
C LEU A 149 -9.94 15.94 -1.45
N GLY A 150 -11.09 15.25 -1.32
CA GLY A 150 -11.23 14.15 -0.37
C GLY A 150 -11.11 14.58 1.09
N GLY A 151 -11.39 15.83 1.44
CA GLY A 151 -11.26 16.35 2.81
C GLY A 151 -9.91 16.98 3.13
N ASN A 152 -8.94 16.94 2.20
CA ASN A 152 -7.63 17.59 2.38
C ASN A 152 -7.72 19.11 2.63
N LEU A 153 -8.78 19.74 2.09
CA LEU A 153 -9.05 21.17 2.28
C LEU A 153 -9.79 21.50 3.59
N ILE A 154 -10.23 20.51 4.37
CA ILE A 154 -10.97 20.71 5.62
C ILE A 154 -9.99 20.61 6.78
N LYS A 155 -9.51 21.77 7.28
CA LYS A 155 -8.49 21.82 8.35
C LYS A 155 -9.13 21.63 9.72
N VAL A 156 -8.70 20.63 10.49
CA VAL A 156 -9.30 20.26 11.77
C VAL A 156 -8.23 20.02 12.83
N THR A 157 -8.64 19.98 14.08
CA THR A 157 -7.80 19.50 15.19
C THR A 157 -8.49 18.28 15.82
N THR A 158 -7.75 17.25 16.20
CA THR A 158 -8.31 16.15 17.01
C THR A 158 -8.15 16.46 18.49
N ASP A 159 -9.03 15.95 19.37
CA ASP A 159 -8.76 15.88 20.82
C ASP A 159 -8.26 14.47 21.25
N PHE A 160 -8.16 13.56 20.28
CA PHE A 160 -7.54 12.24 20.34
C PHE A 160 -6.24 12.24 19.54
N ALA A 161 -5.49 11.14 19.53
CA ALA A 161 -4.25 10.99 18.75
C ALA A 161 -3.27 12.17 18.93
N ASN A 162 -2.96 12.50 20.19
CA ASN A 162 -2.01 13.55 20.59
C ASN A 162 -2.42 15.00 20.21
N ASN A 163 -3.72 15.29 20.11
CA ASN A 163 -4.25 16.63 19.84
C ASN A 163 -3.70 17.27 18.55
N LYS A 164 -3.51 16.46 17.50
CA LYS A 164 -2.85 16.89 16.25
C LYS A 164 -3.75 17.86 15.49
N SER A 165 -3.19 19.01 15.08
CA SER A 165 -3.81 19.87 14.07
C SER A 165 -3.41 19.37 12.69
N THR A 166 -4.40 19.06 11.85
CA THR A 166 -4.21 18.43 10.55
C THR A 166 -5.40 18.77 9.62
N ASN A 167 -5.75 17.88 8.69
CA ASN A 167 -6.94 17.95 7.86
C ASN A 167 -7.78 16.67 7.98
N LEU A 168 -9.04 16.74 7.56
CA LEU A 168 -10.00 15.63 7.71
C LEU A 168 -9.53 14.34 7.02
N HIS A 169 -8.84 14.45 5.88
CA HIS A 169 -8.31 13.30 5.15
C HIS A 169 -7.29 12.55 6.02
N SER A 170 -6.25 13.25 6.48
CA SER A 170 -5.22 12.67 7.35
C SER A 170 -5.76 12.14 8.69
N VAL A 171 -6.92 12.62 9.16
CA VAL A 171 -7.58 12.03 10.33
C VAL A 171 -8.03 10.59 10.05
N TRP A 172 -8.57 10.34 8.85
CA TRP A 172 -9.03 9.02 8.42
C TRP A 172 -7.87 8.11 8.03
N ASP A 173 -6.82 8.64 7.38
CA ASP A 173 -5.64 7.84 7.02
C ASP A 173 -4.84 7.38 8.24
N PHE A 174 -4.65 8.28 9.21
CA PHE A 174 -3.70 8.09 10.30
C PHE A 174 -4.37 8.14 11.66
N SER A 175 -5.03 9.26 12.01
CA SER A 175 -5.34 9.58 13.41
C SER A 175 -6.33 8.62 14.09
N LEU A 176 -7.33 8.12 13.35
CA LEU A 176 -8.28 7.14 13.89
C LEU A 176 -7.58 5.82 14.24
N LEU A 177 -6.69 5.35 13.37
CA LEU A 177 -5.95 4.12 13.59
C LEU A 177 -4.86 4.31 14.66
N ASP A 178 -4.13 5.42 14.61
CA ASP A 178 -3.14 5.80 15.62
C ASP A 178 -3.72 5.80 17.03
N GLN A 179 -4.94 6.33 17.21
CA GLN A 179 -5.61 6.32 18.51
C GLN A 179 -5.95 4.89 18.96
N TRP A 180 -6.40 4.03 18.04
CA TRP A 180 -6.72 2.64 18.36
C TRP A 180 -5.49 1.83 18.77
N GLU A 181 -4.35 2.07 18.12
CA GLU A 181 -3.08 1.43 18.45
C GLU A 181 -2.50 1.99 19.75
N LEU A 182 -2.56 3.31 19.96
CA LEU A 182 -2.14 3.97 21.21
C LEU A 182 -2.84 3.36 22.44
N GLU A 183 -4.14 3.08 22.34
CA GLU A 183 -4.93 2.46 23.43
C GLU A 183 -4.45 1.05 23.79
N ARG A 184 -3.77 0.36 22.87
CA ARG A 184 -3.24 -0.99 23.05
C ARG A 184 -1.76 -1.01 23.42
N TYR A 185 -1.00 -0.03 22.95
CA TYR A 185 0.41 0.16 23.26
C TYR A 185 0.60 1.26 24.30
N ALA A 186 0.27 0.94 25.56
CA ALA A 186 0.31 1.83 26.73
C ALA A 186 1.66 2.55 26.93
N GLY A 187 1.91 3.62 26.17
CA GLY A 187 3.13 4.42 26.18
C GLY A 187 4.26 3.95 25.26
N GLN A 188 4.04 2.94 24.42
CA GLN A 188 5.05 2.43 23.48
C GLN A 188 4.74 2.71 22.00
N TYR A 189 3.54 3.21 21.73
CA TYR A 189 3.12 3.56 20.37
C TYR A 189 3.94 4.74 19.84
N VAL A 190 4.35 4.63 18.57
CA VAL A 190 4.94 5.73 17.82
C VAL A 190 3.98 6.07 16.70
N PHE A 191 3.45 7.29 16.73
CA PHE A 191 2.51 7.79 15.73
C PHE A 191 3.09 7.65 14.32
N GLN A 192 2.21 7.42 13.35
CA GLN A 192 2.57 7.43 11.94
C GLN A 192 2.94 8.86 11.52
N ASP A 193 3.95 8.98 10.67
CA ASP A 193 4.23 10.21 9.96
C ASP A 193 3.59 10.15 8.57
N ASP A 194 3.09 11.29 8.13
CA ASP A 194 2.60 11.46 6.77
C ASP A 194 3.81 11.69 5.86
N PRO A 195 4.08 10.82 4.87
CA PRO A 195 5.20 11.01 3.95
C PRO A 195 5.16 12.37 3.23
N ALA A 196 3.98 12.97 3.09
CA ALA A 196 3.83 14.30 2.50
C ALA A 196 4.37 15.42 3.40
N ASP A 197 4.43 15.23 4.72
CA ASP A 197 4.99 16.19 5.67
C ASP A 197 6.54 16.18 5.66
N HIS A 198 7.16 15.08 5.21
CA HIS A 198 8.62 14.85 5.24
C HIS A 198 9.19 14.42 3.86
N PRO A 199 9.03 15.22 2.79
CA PRO A 199 9.39 14.79 1.44
C PRO A 199 10.89 14.63 1.24
N GLY A 200 11.31 13.42 0.84
CA GLY A 200 12.71 13.12 0.50
C GLY A 200 13.66 13.03 1.70
N GLU A 201 13.13 12.95 2.93
CA GLU A 201 13.92 12.54 4.09
C GLU A 201 13.99 10.99 4.11
N ASP A 202 15.21 10.45 4.24
CA ASP A 202 15.45 9.03 4.54
C ASP A 202 15.00 8.77 5.99
N ASP A 203 13.70 8.84 6.24
CA ASP A 203 13.21 9.09 7.59
C ASP A 203 13.60 7.98 8.56
N GLU A 204 14.22 8.38 9.68
CA GLU A 204 14.61 7.48 10.77
C GLU A 204 13.38 6.76 11.36
N ILE A 205 12.17 7.30 11.15
CA ILE A 205 10.88 6.73 11.56
C ILE A 205 10.41 5.62 10.59
N GLN A 206 10.84 5.63 9.33
CA GLN A 206 10.70 4.49 8.41
C GLN A 206 11.62 3.31 8.79
N ARG A 207 12.62 3.53 9.66
CA ARG A 207 13.46 2.46 10.24
C ARG A 207 12.91 1.88 11.54
N ILE A 208 11.84 2.45 12.09
CA ILE A 208 11.12 1.79 13.17
C ILE A 208 10.42 0.61 12.51
N ASP A 209 10.72 -0.60 12.98
CA ASP A 209 9.95 -1.78 12.63
C ASP A 209 8.51 -1.59 13.16
N ARG A 210 7.70 -0.93 12.34
CA ARG A 210 6.28 -0.67 12.57
C ARG A 210 5.48 -1.97 12.50
N THR A 211 6.10 -3.10 12.06
CA THR A 211 5.47 -4.43 12.03
C THR A 211 4.76 -4.74 13.31
N ARG A 212 5.42 -4.45 14.44
CA ARG A 212 4.83 -4.73 15.73
C ARG A 212 3.45 -4.07 15.85
N PHE A 213 3.28 -2.81 15.41
CA PHE A 213 2.08 -2.02 15.57
C PHE A 213 0.93 -2.56 14.70
N TRP A 214 1.13 -2.64 13.38
CA TRP A 214 0.06 -3.11 12.51
C TRP A 214 -0.30 -4.59 12.73
N THR A 215 0.64 -5.42 13.23
CA THR A 215 0.35 -6.83 13.57
C THR A 215 -0.81 -6.94 14.56
N ASN A 216 -0.95 -6.02 15.51
CA ASN A 216 -2.07 -6.06 16.47
C ASN A 216 -3.43 -5.86 15.79
N ILE A 217 -3.54 -4.91 14.87
CA ILE A 217 -4.80 -4.72 14.14
C ILE A 217 -5.06 -5.86 13.15
N VAL A 218 -4.02 -6.38 12.50
CA VAL A 218 -4.12 -7.58 11.65
C VAL A 218 -4.66 -8.76 12.44
N ASP A 219 -4.10 -9.07 13.61
CA ASP A 219 -4.56 -10.15 14.48
C ASP A 219 -5.99 -9.92 14.96
N SER A 220 -6.31 -8.69 15.37
CA SER A 220 -7.65 -8.33 15.85
C SER A 220 -8.70 -8.46 14.74
N ILE A 221 -8.43 -7.99 13.52
CA ILE A 221 -9.30 -8.17 12.36
C ILE A 221 -9.36 -9.66 11.96
N GLY A 222 -8.24 -10.37 12.09
CA GLY A 222 -8.13 -11.81 11.90
C GLY A 222 -9.16 -12.57 12.74
N VAL A 223 -9.22 -12.28 14.03
CA VAL A 223 -10.22 -12.83 14.96
C VAL A 223 -11.65 -12.45 14.55
N ASP A 224 -11.89 -11.20 14.18
CA ASP A 224 -13.22 -10.75 13.76
C ASP A 224 -13.71 -11.48 12.49
N LEU A 225 -12.80 -11.92 11.63
CA LEU A 225 -13.10 -12.66 10.39
C LEU A 225 -13.20 -14.18 10.58
N MET A 226 -12.77 -14.74 11.72
CA MET A 226 -12.92 -16.17 12.02
C MET A 226 -14.38 -16.57 12.23
N VAL A 227 -14.70 -17.85 12.10
CA VAL A 227 -16.06 -18.38 12.36
C VAL A 227 -16.59 -17.93 13.73
N GLY A 228 -17.75 -17.27 13.74
CA GLY A 228 -18.36 -16.70 14.95
C GLY A 228 -17.80 -15.34 15.37
N GLY A 229 -16.82 -14.81 14.65
CA GLY A 229 -16.29 -13.45 14.78
C GLY A 229 -17.25 -12.40 14.22
N LYS A 230 -16.98 -11.13 14.55
CA LYS A 230 -17.84 -9.98 14.25
C LYS A 230 -18.14 -9.81 12.74
N TYR A 231 -17.20 -10.17 11.89
CA TYR A 231 -17.26 -9.99 10.43
C TYR A 231 -17.53 -11.29 9.66
N ALA A 232 -17.52 -12.44 10.32
CA ALA A 232 -17.66 -13.75 9.68
C ALA A 232 -18.86 -13.83 8.72
N ASP A 233 -20.05 -13.46 9.22
CA ASP A 233 -21.31 -13.53 8.46
C ASP A 233 -21.46 -12.40 7.42
N LYS A 234 -20.53 -11.44 7.38
CA LYS A 234 -20.55 -10.31 6.43
C LYS A 234 -19.72 -10.57 5.17
N VAL A 235 -18.74 -11.48 5.23
CA VAL A 235 -17.76 -11.74 4.16
C VAL A 235 -18.45 -12.06 2.83
N ASP A 236 -19.43 -12.97 2.82
CA ASP A 236 -20.20 -13.34 1.63
C ASP A 236 -20.88 -12.11 1.01
N GLY A 237 -21.38 -11.19 1.84
CA GLY A 237 -21.98 -9.94 1.38
C GLY A 237 -20.96 -8.99 0.76
N TRP A 238 -19.74 -8.91 1.31
CA TRP A 238 -18.67 -8.06 0.78
C TRP A 238 -18.12 -8.52 -0.57
N LEU A 239 -18.16 -9.84 -0.82
CA LEU A 239 -17.65 -10.47 -2.05
C LEU A 239 -18.73 -10.73 -3.10
N LYS A 240 -20.01 -10.67 -2.74
CA LYS A 240 -21.13 -11.03 -3.62
C LYS A 240 -21.04 -10.45 -5.03
N ASP A 241 -20.77 -9.16 -5.16
CA ASP A 241 -20.71 -8.50 -6.47
C ASP A 241 -19.42 -8.84 -7.22
N CYS A 242 -18.31 -9.01 -6.50
CA CYS A 242 -17.06 -9.47 -7.07
C CYS A 242 -17.20 -10.86 -7.69
N GLU A 243 -17.81 -11.80 -6.96
CA GLU A 243 -18.01 -13.19 -7.40
C GLU A 243 -19.03 -13.32 -8.53
N THR A 244 -20.08 -12.50 -8.52
CA THR A 244 -21.19 -12.63 -9.49
C THR A 244 -21.02 -11.76 -10.73
N ARG A 245 -20.29 -10.65 -10.63
CA ARG A 245 -20.19 -9.63 -11.69
C ARG A 245 -18.73 -9.33 -12.11
N GLY A 246 -17.76 -9.94 -11.43
CA GLY A 246 -16.34 -9.84 -11.78
C GLY A 246 -15.70 -8.52 -11.34
N ILE A 247 -14.41 -8.37 -11.63
CA ILE A 247 -13.59 -7.24 -11.14
C ILE A 247 -14.11 -5.86 -11.58
N ASP A 248 -14.64 -5.73 -12.79
CA ASP A 248 -15.12 -4.46 -13.32
C ASP A 248 -16.24 -3.86 -12.46
N GLU A 249 -17.14 -4.71 -11.95
CA GLU A 249 -18.21 -4.27 -11.08
C GLU A 249 -17.80 -4.28 -9.60
N CYS A 250 -16.93 -5.21 -9.21
CA CYS A 250 -16.35 -5.26 -7.87
C CYS A 250 -15.76 -3.91 -7.46
N VAL A 251 -14.89 -3.31 -8.29
CA VAL A 251 -14.26 -2.01 -7.99
C VAL A 251 -15.26 -0.85 -7.92
N ASN A 252 -16.35 -0.89 -8.71
CA ASN A 252 -17.42 0.10 -8.61
C ASN A 252 -18.11 0.00 -7.25
N THR A 253 -18.45 -1.22 -6.82
CA THR A 253 -19.13 -1.44 -5.54
C THR A 253 -18.24 -1.15 -4.33
N MET A 254 -16.92 -1.33 -4.44
CA MET A 254 -15.97 -0.87 -3.42
C MET A 254 -16.07 0.65 -3.26
N LEU A 255 -15.97 1.39 -4.37
CA LEU A 255 -16.07 2.85 -4.32
C LEU A 255 -17.44 3.35 -3.85
N GLU A 256 -18.54 2.74 -4.29
CA GLU A 256 -19.88 3.14 -3.82
C GLU A 256 -20.05 2.94 -2.31
N ASP A 257 -19.55 1.85 -1.75
CA ASP A 257 -19.53 1.58 -0.31
C ASP A 257 -18.74 2.67 0.44
N ASP A 258 -17.55 3.02 -0.07
CA ASP A 258 -16.68 4.05 0.49
C ASP A 258 -17.26 5.46 0.42
N VAL A 259 -17.85 5.84 -0.71
CA VAL A 259 -18.56 7.10 -0.86
C VAL A 259 -19.68 7.24 0.17
N ASN A 260 -20.44 6.15 0.40
CA ASN A 260 -21.51 6.14 1.38
C ASN A 260 -20.96 6.33 2.81
N VAL A 261 -19.84 5.70 3.15
CA VAL A 261 -19.17 5.91 4.44
C VAL A 261 -18.67 7.34 4.57
N ALA A 262 -18.05 7.89 3.53
CA ALA A 262 -17.54 9.26 3.53
C ALA A 262 -18.66 10.27 3.82
N CYS A 263 -19.77 10.15 3.11
CA CYS A 263 -20.90 11.07 3.24
C CYS A 263 -21.69 10.90 4.53
N SER A 264 -21.83 9.67 5.03
CA SER A 264 -22.60 9.41 6.25
C SER A 264 -21.79 9.62 7.53
N MET A 265 -20.47 9.40 7.49
CA MET A 265 -19.63 9.37 8.70
C MET A 265 -18.42 10.30 8.67
N ALA A 266 -17.71 10.44 7.54
CA ALA A 266 -16.48 11.22 7.47
C ALA A 266 -16.76 12.73 7.46
N TYR A 267 -17.62 13.17 6.55
CA TYR A 267 -17.96 14.58 6.40
C TYR A 267 -18.95 15.10 7.45
N THR A 268 -19.37 14.27 8.41
CA THR A 268 -20.37 14.60 9.42
C THR A 268 -19.77 14.52 10.83
N ASN A 269 -20.08 15.50 11.67
CA ASN A 269 -19.85 15.46 13.11
C ASN A 269 -20.81 14.47 13.78
N VAL A 270 -20.56 14.14 15.06
CA VAL A 270 -21.40 13.21 15.85
C VAL A 270 -22.85 13.70 15.97
N ASP A 271 -23.06 15.01 15.98
CA ASP A 271 -24.38 15.64 16.03
C ASP A 271 -25.10 15.74 14.67
N GLY A 272 -24.48 15.22 13.60
CA GLY A 272 -24.99 15.22 12.23
C GLY A 272 -24.74 16.53 11.47
N THR A 273 -24.07 17.51 12.05
CA THR A 273 -23.65 18.72 11.32
C THR A 273 -22.46 18.41 10.40
N PRO A 274 -22.28 19.11 9.26
CA PRO A 274 -21.09 18.91 8.43
C PRO A 274 -19.82 19.35 9.16
N VAL A 275 -18.74 18.56 9.03
CA VAL A 275 -17.39 18.93 9.50
C VAL A 275 -16.89 20.12 8.71
N LYS A 276 -16.31 21.11 9.40
CA LYS A 276 -15.81 22.36 8.80
C LYS A 276 -14.39 22.66 9.24
N SER A 277 -13.73 23.53 8.47
CA SER A 277 -12.41 24.00 8.86
C SER A 277 -12.48 24.78 10.18
N GLY A 278 -11.60 24.44 11.12
CA GLY A 278 -11.57 24.97 12.48
C GLY A 278 -12.32 24.12 13.51
N ASP A 279 -13.00 23.06 13.09
CA ASP A 279 -13.63 22.12 14.02
C ASP A 279 -12.57 21.35 14.83
N VAL A 280 -12.91 21.05 16.08
CA VAL A 280 -12.18 20.09 16.91
C VAL A 280 -12.95 18.77 16.91
N LEU A 281 -12.39 17.75 16.27
CA LEU A 281 -12.98 16.41 16.24
C LEU A 281 -12.78 15.72 17.58
N SER A 282 -13.89 15.37 18.21
CA SER A 282 -13.89 14.88 19.59
C SER A 282 -13.56 13.40 19.71
N PHE A 283 -13.34 12.94 20.95
CA PHE A 283 -13.15 11.52 21.23
C PHE A 283 -14.40 10.70 20.86
N ASP A 284 -15.58 11.33 20.91
CA ASP A 284 -16.83 10.73 20.41
C ASP A 284 -16.79 10.53 18.90
N TYR A 285 -16.14 11.43 18.14
CA TYR A 285 -15.89 11.22 16.71
C TYR A 285 -15.05 9.95 16.52
N TYR A 286 -13.93 9.81 17.22
CA TYR A 286 -13.10 8.60 17.16
C TYR A 286 -13.89 7.32 17.49
N THR A 287 -14.51 7.26 18.67
CA THR A 287 -15.16 6.04 19.17
C THR A 287 -16.33 5.56 18.30
N THR A 288 -17.00 6.47 17.61
CA THR A 288 -18.13 6.14 16.72
C THR A 288 -17.69 5.77 15.29
N ARG A 289 -16.45 6.08 14.88
CA ARG A 289 -15.94 5.79 13.53
C ARG A 289 -14.92 4.64 13.48
N ILE A 290 -14.21 4.36 14.57
CA ILE A 290 -13.10 3.39 14.55
C ILE A 290 -13.53 1.98 14.12
N GLU A 291 -14.73 1.54 14.50
CA GLU A 291 -15.23 0.23 14.07
C GLU A 291 -15.57 0.19 12.58
N THR A 292 -15.92 1.34 11.98
CA THR A 292 -16.08 1.46 10.53
C THR A 292 -14.72 1.40 9.84
N VAL A 293 -13.71 2.11 10.34
CA VAL A 293 -12.32 2.04 9.82
C VAL A 293 -11.83 0.58 9.82
N ARG A 294 -12.00 -0.14 10.92
CA ARG A 294 -11.60 -1.55 11.03
C ARG A 294 -12.36 -2.46 10.05
N GLU A 295 -13.65 -2.19 9.83
CA GLU A 295 -14.44 -2.93 8.85
C GLU A 295 -13.99 -2.66 7.41
N GLN A 296 -13.61 -1.42 7.09
CA GLN A 296 -13.04 -1.05 5.79
C GLN A 296 -11.69 -1.73 5.52
N LEU A 297 -10.78 -1.73 6.51
CA LEU A 297 -9.52 -2.47 6.42
C LEU A 297 -9.75 -3.99 6.24
N ALA A 298 -10.74 -4.56 6.92
CA ALA A 298 -11.13 -5.95 6.76
C ALA A 298 -11.67 -6.26 5.36
N LYS A 299 -12.55 -5.40 4.82
CA LYS A 299 -13.05 -5.50 3.45
C LYS A 299 -11.91 -5.44 2.44
N GLY A 300 -10.98 -4.51 2.60
CA GLY A 300 -9.79 -4.37 1.76
C GLY A 300 -8.98 -5.65 1.69
N GLY A 301 -8.61 -6.22 2.85
CA GLY A 301 -7.86 -7.47 2.88
C GLY A 301 -8.63 -8.67 2.31
N VAL A 302 -9.92 -8.80 2.61
CA VAL A 302 -10.78 -9.87 2.06
C VAL A 302 -10.89 -9.78 0.54
N ARG A 303 -11.13 -8.59 -0.01
CA ARG A 303 -11.26 -8.37 -1.46
C ARG A 303 -9.91 -8.48 -2.18
N PHE A 304 -8.81 -8.09 -1.54
CA PHE A 304 -7.46 -8.28 -2.07
C PHE A 304 -7.12 -9.78 -2.19
N ALA A 305 -7.42 -10.56 -1.13
CA ALA A 305 -7.24 -12.01 -1.17
C ALA A 305 -8.10 -12.65 -2.25
N TRP A 306 -9.38 -12.25 -2.36
CA TRP A 306 -10.25 -12.73 -3.43
C TRP A 306 -9.65 -12.46 -4.81
N LEU A 307 -9.17 -11.25 -5.07
CA LEU A 307 -8.59 -10.87 -6.35
C LEU A 307 -7.38 -11.73 -6.70
N LEU A 308 -6.43 -11.89 -5.77
CA LEU A 308 -5.24 -12.73 -5.99
C LEU A 308 -5.60 -14.22 -6.15
N ASN A 309 -6.57 -14.71 -5.38
CA ASN A 309 -7.04 -16.09 -5.49
C ASN A 309 -7.71 -16.38 -6.84
N ASN A 310 -8.41 -15.40 -7.43
CA ASN A 310 -9.09 -15.56 -8.71
C ASN A 310 -8.11 -15.47 -9.91
N ILE A 311 -7.08 -14.62 -9.83
CA ILE A 311 -6.11 -14.52 -10.95
C ILE A 311 -5.09 -15.66 -10.97
N PHE A 312 -4.88 -16.33 -9.84
CA PHE A 312 -3.96 -17.47 -9.69
C PHE A 312 -4.70 -18.78 -9.36
N GLU A 313 -5.89 -18.98 -9.93
CA GLU A 313 -6.69 -20.21 -9.76
C GLU A 313 -5.98 -21.47 -10.30
N ASP A 314 -6.46 -22.65 -9.88
CA ASP A 314 -6.03 -23.96 -10.40
C ASP A 314 -6.11 -24.01 -11.94
N GLY A 315 -4.97 -23.81 -12.61
CA GLY A 315 -4.90 -23.81 -14.08
C GLY A 315 -3.70 -23.09 -14.70
N THR A 316 -3.02 -22.19 -13.98
CA THR A 316 -1.67 -21.76 -14.38
C THR A 316 -0.71 -22.89 -14.07
N THR A 317 -0.41 -23.71 -15.08
CA THR A 317 0.65 -24.70 -15.04
C THR A 317 1.96 -24.00 -14.69
N VAL A 318 2.32 -23.99 -13.41
CA VAL A 318 3.73 -24.08 -13.03
C VAL A 318 4.16 -25.42 -13.61
N ILE A 319 4.94 -25.37 -14.70
CA ILE A 319 5.60 -26.56 -15.19
C ILE A 319 6.56 -26.98 -14.07
N ASP A 320 6.12 -27.95 -13.28
CA ASP A 320 6.95 -28.71 -12.37
C ASP A 320 8.05 -29.38 -13.22
N ASP A 321 9.24 -28.78 -13.27
CA ASP A 321 10.47 -29.50 -13.63
C ASP A 321 11.00 -30.24 -12.38
N ALA A 322 10.09 -30.93 -11.69
CA ALA A 322 10.35 -31.67 -10.46
C ALA A 322 10.02 -33.16 -10.65
N THR A 323 10.52 -33.76 -11.73
CA THR A 323 10.76 -35.22 -11.77
C THR A 323 12.24 -35.52 -11.77
N THR A 324 12.90 -35.25 -10.65
CA THR A 324 14.00 -36.10 -10.20
C THR A 324 14.01 -36.18 -8.68
N THR A 325 13.71 -37.37 -8.18
CA THR A 325 13.74 -37.78 -6.77
C THR A 325 15.10 -37.51 -6.12
N PRO A 326 15.18 -36.87 -4.94
CA PRO A 326 16.39 -36.94 -4.13
C PRO A 326 16.30 -38.09 -3.12
N ALA A 327 17.38 -38.89 -3.10
CA ALA A 327 17.70 -39.86 -2.06
C ALA A 327 18.00 -39.16 -0.71
N PRO A 328 18.01 -39.89 0.43
CA PRO A 328 17.92 -39.27 1.75
C PRO A 328 19.18 -38.48 2.14
N ALA A 329 18.92 -37.35 2.80
CA ALA A 329 19.88 -36.36 3.25
C ALA A 329 21.00 -36.97 4.11
N THR A 330 22.24 -36.66 3.73
CA THR A 330 23.39 -36.72 4.63
C THR A 330 23.99 -35.33 4.73
N THR A 331 24.12 -34.88 5.96
CA THR A 331 24.67 -33.62 6.46
C THR A 331 26.02 -33.26 5.83
N THR A 332 26.19 -32.02 5.37
CA THR A 332 27.33 -31.13 5.68
C THR A 332 27.16 -29.78 4.97
N ALA A 333 27.18 -28.70 5.74
CA ALA A 333 27.37 -27.35 5.20
C ALA A 333 28.80 -27.19 4.65
N PRO A 334 28.98 -26.40 3.59
CA PRO A 334 30.24 -25.71 3.36
C PRO A 334 30.05 -24.19 3.36
N THR A 335 30.65 -23.58 4.37
CA THR A 335 31.15 -22.20 4.38
C THR A 335 32.08 -21.97 3.19
N THR A 336 31.84 -20.90 2.42
CA THR A 336 32.78 -20.00 1.69
C THR A 336 32.21 -19.53 0.35
N THR A 337 31.62 -18.34 0.32
CA THR A 337 31.34 -17.59 -0.92
C THR A 337 32.62 -16.87 -1.37
N PRO A 338 33.03 -16.90 -2.65
CA PRO A 338 34.24 -16.23 -3.12
C PRO A 338 34.11 -14.70 -2.99
N SER A 339 35.16 -14.01 -2.55
CA SER A 339 35.21 -12.55 -2.49
C SER A 339 35.39 -11.96 -3.89
N MET A 340 34.29 -11.57 -4.54
CA MET A 340 34.34 -10.78 -5.78
C MET A 340 34.48 -9.28 -5.47
N SER A 341 35.09 -8.54 -6.39
CA SER A 341 35.17 -7.07 -6.33
C SER A 341 33.81 -6.43 -6.59
N CYS A 342 33.60 -5.19 -6.14
CA CYS A 342 32.31 -4.52 -6.35
C CYS A 342 32.03 -4.24 -7.84
N GLU A 343 33.07 -4.03 -8.66
CA GLU A 343 32.93 -3.94 -10.13
C GLU A 343 32.46 -5.25 -10.77
N GLU A 344 32.78 -6.40 -10.18
CA GLU A 344 32.30 -7.71 -10.64
C GLU A 344 30.86 -7.96 -10.18
N ALA A 345 30.51 -7.53 -8.96
CA ALA A 345 29.13 -7.57 -8.47
C ALA A 345 28.21 -6.67 -9.31
N ASP A 346 28.67 -5.49 -9.72
CA ASP A 346 27.92 -4.59 -10.61
C ASP A 346 27.71 -5.23 -11.99
N LYS A 347 28.70 -5.94 -12.54
CA LYS A 347 28.53 -6.71 -13.78
C LYS A 347 27.56 -7.88 -13.65
N VAL A 348 27.41 -8.45 -12.45
CA VAL A 348 26.37 -9.45 -12.17
C VAL A 348 25.00 -8.79 -12.22
N CYS A 349 24.85 -7.64 -11.56
CA CYS A 349 23.61 -6.88 -11.54
C CYS A 349 23.21 -6.34 -12.92
N ALA A 350 24.17 -5.87 -13.71
CA ALA A 350 23.95 -5.39 -15.08
C ALA A 350 23.41 -6.47 -16.05
N LYS A 351 23.41 -7.75 -15.66
CA LYS A 351 22.74 -8.81 -16.43
C LYS A 351 21.22 -8.73 -16.32
N SER A 352 20.69 -8.15 -15.24
CA SER A 352 19.26 -7.96 -15.03
C SER A 352 18.72 -6.85 -15.94
N PHE A 353 19.41 -5.72 -16.02
CA PHE A 353 19.23 -4.67 -17.04
C PHE A 353 20.43 -3.73 -17.07
N ASP A 354 20.60 -3.02 -18.20
CA ASP A 354 21.72 -2.10 -18.42
C ASP A 354 21.69 -0.94 -17.41
N GLY A 355 22.80 -0.75 -16.68
CA GLY A 355 22.91 0.24 -15.59
C GLY A 355 22.58 -0.27 -14.18
N SER A 356 22.16 -1.53 -14.02
CA SER A 356 21.99 -2.13 -12.68
C SER A 356 23.34 -2.38 -11.98
N TYR A 357 23.40 -2.12 -10.67
CA TYR A 357 24.60 -2.23 -9.83
C TYR A 357 24.27 -2.84 -8.45
N CYS A 358 25.27 -3.36 -7.74
CA CYS A 358 25.09 -4.01 -6.46
C CYS A 358 25.00 -2.99 -5.31
N LYS A 359 23.90 -3.01 -4.54
CA LYS A 359 23.73 -2.16 -3.35
C LYS A 359 24.46 -2.78 -2.14
N TYR A 360 25.79 -2.86 -2.22
CA TYR A 360 26.67 -3.57 -1.27
C TYR A 360 26.64 -3.06 0.18
N TRP A 361 26.02 -1.91 0.43
CA TRP A 361 25.88 -1.30 1.76
C TRP A 361 24.64 -1.76 2.53
N LEU A 362 23.78 -2.61 1.95
CA LEU A 362 22.65 -3.22 2.64
C LEU A 362 23.11 -4.43 3.46
N ASP A 363 22.44 -4.70 4.59
CA ASP A 363 22.70 -5.88 5.43
C ASP A 363 22.49 -7.20 4.66
N GLN A 364 21.65 -7.18 3.63
CA GLN A 364 21.51 -8.20 2.60
C GLN A 364 21.63 -7.51 1.23
N PRO A 365 22.82 -7.48 0.61
CA PRO A 365 23.01 -6.73 -0.61
C PRO A 365 22.28 -7.34 -1.80
N VAL A 366 21.66 -6.45 -2.57
CA VAL A 366 20.88 -6.82 -3.76
C VAL A 366 21.16 -5.90 -4.93
N CYS A 367 20.92 -6.40 -6.14
CA CYS A 367 21.06 -5.65 -7.37
C CYS A 367 19.97 -4.58 -7.50
N SER A 368 20.38 -3.34 -7.80
CA SER A 368 19.48 -2.22 -8.05
C SER A 368 18.48 -2.58 -9.16
N GLY A 369 17.20 -2.57 -8.82
CA GLY A 369 16.09 -2.86 -9.74
C GLY A 369 15.83 -4.33 -10.08
N SER A 370 16.55 -5.31 -9.51
CA SER A 370 16.19 -6.74 -9.67
C SER A 370 16.11 -7.52 -8.38
N ASP A 371 16.56 -6.92 -7.27
CA ASP A 371 16.61 -7.51 -5.93
C ASP A 371 17.33 -8.89 -5.88
N GLU A 372 18.09 -9.23 -6.92
CA GLU A 372 18.94 -10.42 -6.97
C GLU A 372 20.07 -10.29 -5.94
N PRO A 373 20.32 -11.32 -5.11
CA PRO A 373 21.39 -11.27 -4.12
C PRO A 373 22.73 -10.99 -4.80
N CYS A 374 23.40 -9.96 -4.30
CA CYS A 374 24.76 -9.64 -4.70
C CYS A 374 25.64 -9.53 -3.46
N SER A 375 26.94 -9.70 -3.60
CA SER A 375 27.87 -9.36 -2.53
C SER A 375 29.23 -9.02 -3.11
N CYS A 376 29.91 -8.07 -2.49
CA CYS A 376 31.30 -7.79 -2.78
C CYS A 376 32.05 -7.49 -1.49
N SER A 377 33.36 -7.73 -1.50
CA SER A 377 34.25 -7.19 -0.48
C SER A 377 34.88 -5.93 -1.02
N ALA A 378 34.49 -4.76 -0.50
CA ALA A 378 35.25 -3.54 -0.73
C ALA A 378 36.67 -3.77 -0.23
N GLN A 379 37.68 -3.73 -1.11
CA GLN A 379 39.06 -3.67 -0.66
C GLN A 379 39.19 -2.41 0.19
N SER A 380 39.54 -2.58 1.47
CA SER A 380 39.95 -1.47 2.31
C SER A 380 41.26 -0.90 1.78
N THR A 381 41.18 -0.01 0.80
CA THR A 381 42.29 0.90 0.53
C THR A 381 42.27 1.98 1.60
N ALA A 382 42.97 1.70 2.69
CA ALA A 382 43.49 2.73 3.55
C ALA A 382 44.39 3.68 2.73
N ALA A 383 44.07 4.97 2.80
CA ALA A 383 45.01 6.09 2.75
C ALA A 383 44.34 7.16 3.65
N ALA A 384 44.86 7.60 4.80
CA ALA A 384 46.25 7.82 5.19
C ALA A 384 47.03 8.56 4.09
N ASP A 385 46.66 9.80 3.82
CA ASP A 385 47.53 10.98 4.02
C ASP A 385 46.86 12.27 3.50
N LEU A 386 46.92 13.30 4.37
CA LEU A 386 46.53 14.72 4.25
C LEU A 386 45.07 15.12 4.48
#